data_AF-A0A7W1FTU5-F1
#
_entry.id   AF-A0A7W1FTU5-F1
#
_cell.length_a   1.000
_cell.length_b   1.000
_cell.length_c   1.000
_cell.angle_alpha   90.00
_cell.angle_beta   90.00
_cell.angle_gamma   90.00
#
_symmetry.space_group_name_H-M   'P 1'
#
loop_
_entity.id
_entity.type
_entity.pdbx_description
1 polymer ?
#
loop_
_entity_poly.entity_id
_entity_poly.type
_entity_poly.pdbx_seq_one_letter_code
_entity_poly.pdbx_strand_id
1 'polypeptide(L)'
;MTNMISTPTTPVDVPEPGSAEELRRFAALQAKLRPLARRVLSDPRASQTVIVVPSLTLDIEEMAKISGAHHYEERLLCMLMLLRLPRTHVVYVTSQHIATAIIDYYLHLLPGIPLRHARSRMTLLSCHDASDIPLTQKILDRPRLVERIRSAIADPEAAHLTCFNSTALERSLAVRLGIPLYGNDPQLNYLGTKSGSREAFREAG
;
A
#
# COMPACT_ATOMS: atom_id res chain seq x y z
N MET A 1 -27.44 -38.99 2.73
CA MET A 1 -26.69 -38.20 1.73
C MET A 1 -27.27 -36.80 1.74
N THR A 2 -26.71 -35.91 2.55
CA THR A 2 -27.23 -34.54 2.71
C THR A 2 -26.26 -33.59 2.03
N ASN A 3 -26.68 -33.03 0.90
CA ASN A 3 -25.92 -32.06 0.13
C ASN A 3 -25.64 -30.81 0.98
N MET A 4 -24.36 -30.53 1.21
CA MET A 4 -23.92 -29.22 1.65
C MET A 4 -24.02 -28.26 0.45
N ILE A 5 -25.02 -27.38 0.50
CA ILE A 5 -25.14 -26.25 -0.42
C ILE A 5 -24.13 -25.21 0.05
N SER A 6 -23.06 -25.02 -0.73
CA SER A 6 -22.12 -23.93 -0.58
C SER A 6 -22.85 -22.59 -0.65
N THR A 7 -22.80 -21.82 0.43
CA THR A 7 -23.26 -20.42 0.45
C THR A 7 -22.45 -19.59 -0.54
N PRO A 8 -23.09 -18.84 -1.45
CA PRO A 8 -22.39 -17.94 -2.36
C PRO A 8 -21.83 -16.75 -1.58
N THR A 9 -20.53 -16.49 -1.73
CA THR A 9 -19.84 -15.31 -1.20
C THR A 9 -20.47 -14.05 -1.79
N THR A 10 -21.09 -13.22 -0.95
CA THR A 10 -21.71 -11.94 -1.33
C THR A 10 -20.69 -11.05 -2.06
N PRO A 11 -21.06 -10.35 -3.14
CA PRO A 11 -20.17 -9.37 -3.75
C PRO A 11 -19.83 -8.32 -2.69
N VAL A 12 -18.54 -8.07 -2.46
CA VAL A 12 -18.10 -6.91 -1.70
C VAL A 12 -18.70 -5.70 -2.41
N ASP A 13 -19.56 -4.95 -1.72
CA ASP A 13 -20.11 -3.69 -2.22
C ASP A 13 -18.96 -2.69 -2.36
N VAL A 14 -18.29 -2.69 -3.51
CA VAL A 14 -17.17 -1.80 -3.81
C VAL A 14 -17.75 -0.48 -4.30
N PRO A 15 -17.56 0.64 -3.58
CA PRO A 15 -18.08 1.92 -4.02
C PRO A 15 -17.38 2.35 -5.32
N GLU A 16 -18.10 3.11 -6.14
CA GLU A 16 -17.53 3.68 -7.36
C GLU A 16 -16.38 4.65 -7.02
N PRO A 17 -15.23 4.58 -7.72
CA PRO A 17 -14.11 5.49 -7.48
C PRO A 17 -14.52 6.96 -7.58
N GLY A 18 -14.18 7.75 -6.56
CA GLY A 18 -14.52 9.17 -6.45
C GLY A 18 -15.93 9.47 -5.97
N SER A 19 -16.78 8.45 -5.77
CA SER A 19 -18.14 8.66 -5.24
C SER A 19 -18.12 9.20 -3.80
N ALA A 20 -19.20 9.87 -3.42
CA ALA A 20 -19.40 10.34 -2.03
C ALA A 20 -19.29 9.18 -1.01
N GLU A 21 -19.71 7.99 -1.41
CA GLU A 21 -19.62 6.79 -0.57
C GLU A 21 -18.16 6.32 -0.41
N GLU A 22 -17.35 6.30 -1.48
CA GLU A 22 -15.92 6.00 -1.37
C GLU A 22 -15.22 7.00 -0.44
N LEU A 23 -15.48 8.29 -0.61
CA LEU A 23 -14.90 9.36 0.22
C LEU A 23 -15.28 9.20 1.69
N ARG A 24 -16.56 8.90 1.98
CA ARG A 24 -17.04 8.66 3.34
C ARG A 24 -16.36 7.44 3.98
N ARG A 25 -16.26 6.33 3.25
CA ARG A 25 -15.57 5.12 3.74
C ARG A 25 -14.08 5.38 3.96
N PHE A 26 -13.44 6.09 3.04
CA PHE A 26 -12.03 6.46 3.18
C PHE A 26 -11.78 7.33 4.42
N ALA A 27 -12.59 8.36 4.64
CA ALA A 27 -12.49 9.20 5.83
C ALA A 27 -12.62 8.40 7.13
N ALA A 28 -13.53 7.43 7.17
CA ALA A 28 -13.69 6.53 8.31
C ALA A 28 -12.45 5.62 8.53
N LEU A 29 -11.80 5.17 7.45
CA LEU A 29 -10.54 4.43 7.54
C LEU A 29 -9.40 5.32 8.03
N GLN A 30 -9.27 6.54 7.50
CA GLN A 30 -8.23 7.50 7.87
C GLN A 30 -8.26 7.85 9.37
N ALA A 31 -9.44 7.93 9.98
CA ALA A 31 -9.58 8.14 11.43
C ALA A 31 -8.86 7.08 12.29
N LYS A 32 -8.59 5.88 11.74
CA LYS A 32 -7.88 4.78 12.42
C LYS A 32 -6.36 4.94 12.45
N LEU A 33 -5.77 5.80 11.60
CA LEU A 33 -4.31 5.98 11.54
C LEU A 33 -3.72 6.47 12.85
N ARG A 34 -4.34 7.48 13.48
CA ARG A 34 -3.79 8.06 14.71
C ARG A 34 -3.78 7.06 15.87
N PRO A 35 -4.87 6.32 16.15
CA PRO A 35 -4.84 5.19 17.09
C PRO A 35 -3.78 4.15 16.76
N LEU A 36 -3.68 3.74 15.49
CA LEU A 36 -2.70 2.74 15.03
C LEU A 36 -1.26 3.21 15.29
N ALA A 37 -0.93 4.44 14.89
CA ALA A 37 0.39 5.03 15.10
C ALA A 37 0.74 5.11 16.60
N ARG A 38 -0.21 5.52 17.44
CA ARG A 38 -0.01 5.55 18.90
C ARG A 38 0.29 4.16 19.46
N ARG A 39 -0.45 3.13 19.03
CA ARG A 39 -0.24 1.74 19.45
C ARG A 39 1.17 1.28 19.10
N VAL A 40 1.60 1.47 17.86
CA VAL A 40 2.94 1.06 17.38
C VAL A 40 4.07 1.83 18.08
N LEU A 41 3.90 3.13 18.31
CA LEU A 41 4.88 3.95 19.02
C LEU A 41 4.99 3.58 20.51
N SER A 42 3.88 3.20 21.14
CA SER A 42 3.84 2.83 22.56
C SER A 42 4.40 1.44 22.84
N ASP A 43 4.26 0.51 21.90
CA ASP A 43 4.76 -0.87 22.01
C ASP A 43 5.37 -1.33 20.68
N PRO A 44 6.71 -1.37 20.57
CA PRO A 44 7.40 -1.91 19.40
C PRO A 44 7.10 -3.39 19.10
N ARG A 45 6.51 -4.12 20.06
CA ARG A 45 6.04 -5.51 19.89
C ARG A 45 4.55 -5.58 19.52
N ALA A 46 3.87 -4.46 19.32
CA ALA A 46 2.52 -4.48 18.77
C ALA A 46 2.52 -5.19 17.40
N SER A 47 1.59 -6.12 17.22
CA SER A 47 1.39 -6.76 15.92
C SER A 47 0.92 -5.72 14.92
N GLN A 48 1.47 -5.75 13.70
CA GLN A 48 0.96 -4.92 12.60
C GLN A 48 1.24 -5.56 11.24
N THR A 49 0.39 -5.25 10.27
CA THR A 49 0.61 -5.60 8.86
C THR A 49 0.80 -4.33 8.03
N VAL A 50 1.91 -4.23 7.32
CA VAL A 50 2.20 -3.09 6.44
C VAL A 50 2.12 -3.55 5.01
N ILE A 51 1.15 -3.02 4.27
CA ILE A 51 1.00 -3.27 2.84
C ILE A 51 1.79 -2.19 2.10
N VAL A 52 2.84 -2.56 1.41
CA VAL A 52 3.68 -1.65 0.65
C VAL A 52 3.35 -1.78 -0.83
N VAL A 53 2.78 -0.72 -1.40
CA VAL A 53 2.45 -0.62 -2.82
C VAL A 53 3.23 0.57 -3.38
N PRO A 54 4.42 0.35 -3.95
CA PRO A 54 5.29 1.41 -4.45
C PRO A 54 4.85 1.90 -5.83
N SER A 55 3.54 2.08 -6.01
CA SER A 55 2.96 2.62 -7.22
C SER A 55 3.41 4.05 -7.41
N LEU A 56 3.96 4.32 -8.59
CA LEU A 56 4.32 5.66 -9.01
C LEU A 56 3.32 6.07 -10.10
N THR A 57 2.51 7.08 -9.80
CA THR A 57 1.65 7.72 -10.79
C THR A 57 2.27 9.08 -11.14
N LEU A 58 2.87 9.21 -12.32
CA LEU A 58 3.34 10.47 -12.89
C LEU A 58 2.71 10.68 -14.26
N ASP A 59 2.72 11.92 -14.74
CA ASP A 59 2.37 12.24 -16.12
C ASP A 59 3.26 11.43 -17.08
N ILE A 60 2.67 10.92 -18.16
CA ILE A 60 3.32 10.01 -19.13
C ILE A 60 4.56 10.68 -19.74
N GLU A 61 4.47 11.98 -20.03
CA GLU A 61 5.60 12.76 -20.55
C GLU A 61 6.74 12.90 -19.54
N GLU A 62 6.42 12.99 -18.25
CA GLU A 62 7.41 13.05 -17.17
C GLU A 62 8.01 11.66 -16.91
N MET A 63 7.20 10.60 -16.99
CA MET A 63 7.65 9.22 -16.84
C MET A 63 8.63 8.82 -17.96
N ALA A 64 8.36 9.23 -19.21
CA ALA A 64 9.22 8.95 -20.36
C ALA A 64 10.61 9.58 -20.26
N LYS A 65 10.76 10.65 -19.48
CA LYS A 65 12.05 11.33 -19.22
C LYS A 65 12.90 10.61 -18.18
N ILE A 66 12.33 9.64 -17.46
CA ILE A 66 12.99 8.95 -16.36
C ILE A 66 13.53 7.60 -16.83
N SER A 67 14.83 7.53 -17.13
CA SER A 67 15.50 6.25 -17.39
C SER A 67 15.41 5.34 -16.16
N GLY A 68 14.89 4.13 -16.34
CA GLY A 68 14.72 3.17 -15.25
C GLY A 68 13.48 3.39 -14.38
N ALA A 69 12.43 4.06 -14.90
CA ALA A 69 11.13 4.19 -14.25
C ALA A 69 10.60 2.84 -13.69
N HIS A 70 10.83 1.74 -14.40
CA HIS A 70 10.44 0.39 -13.97
C HIS A 70 11.12 -0.11 -12.67
N HIS A 71 12.28 0.46 -12.29
CA HIS A 71 12.96 0.14 -11.02
C HIS A 71 12.54 1.05 -9.87
N TYR A 72 11.62 2.01 -10.07
CA TYR A 72 11.17 2.88 -8.98
C TYR A 72 10.49 2.11 -7.86
N GLU A 73 9.87 0.98 -8.19
CA GLU A 73 9.28 0.08 -7.20
C GLU A 73 10.32 -0.45 -6.20
N GLU A 74 11.61 -0.53 -6.58
CA GLU A 74 12.70 -0.96 -5.70
C GLU A 74 13.09 0.13 -4.69
N ARG A 75 12.74 1.41 -4.93
CA ARG A 75 13.08 2.52 -4.00
C ARG A 75 12.39 2.41 -2.64
N LEU A 76 11.21 1.78 -2.59
CA LEU A 76 10.48 1.56 -1.35
C LEU A 76 10.90 0.28 -0.61
N LEU A 77 11.90 -0.46 -1.11
CA LEU A 77 12.47 -1.60 -0.38
C LEU A 77 13.07 -1.20 0.97
N CYS A 78 13.36 0.09 1.18
CA CYS A 78 13.68 0.62 2.50
C CYS A 78 12.57 0.35 3.54
N MET A 79 11.30 0.18 3.14
CA MET A 79 10.20 -0.19 4.03
C MET A 79 10.36 -1.60 4.62
N LEU A 80 11.22 -2.46 4.04
CA LEU A 80 11.61 -3.73 4.66
C LEU A 80 12.31 -3.52 6.01
N MET A 81 12.85 -2.32 6.29
CA MET A 81 13.42 -1.97 7.60
C MET A 81 12.37 -2.01 8.72
N LEU A 82 11.07 -1.96 8.41
CA LEU A 82 10.00 -2.16 9.38
C LEU A 82 10.00 -3.58 10.00
N LEU A 83 10.64 -4.55 9.35
CA LEU A 83 10.86 -5.89 9.90
C LEU A 83 11.78 -5.89 11.14
N ARG A 84 12.43 -4.75 11.47
CA ARG A 84 13.10 -4.56 12.75
C ARG A 84 12.15 -4.65 13.95
N LEU A 85 10.87 -4.34 13.73
CA LEU A 85 9.82 -4.53 14.72
C LEU A 85 9.41 -6.01 14.72
N PRO A 86 9.53 -6.73 15.85
CA PRO A 86 9.46 -8.20 15.89
C PRO A 86 8.12 -8.78 15.46
N ARG A 87 7.02 -8.02 15.57
CA ARG A 87 5.66 -8.46 15.22
C ARG A 87 5.06 -7.73 14.01
N THR A 88 5.91 -7.11 13.20
CA THR A 88 5.50 -6.55 11.91
C THR A 88 5.59 -7.59 10.81
N HIS A 89 4.51 -7.71 10.03
CA HIS A 89 4.45 -8.45 8.78
C HIS A 89 4.40 -7.46 7.62
N VAL A 90 5.30 -7.59 6.65
CA VAL A 90 5.33 -6.71 5.47
C VAL A 90 4.82 -7.47 4.25
N VAL A 91 3.81 -6.94 3.59
CA VAL A 91 3.33 -7.42 2.29
C VAL A 91 3.80 -6.43 1.24
N TYR A 92 4.73 -6.84 0.40
CA TYR A 92 5.29 -6.00 -0.65
C TYR A 92 4.72 -6.44 -2.01
N VAL A 93 4.07 -5.50 -2.71
CA VAL A 93 3.44 -5.78 -4.00
C VAL A 93 4.20 -5.05 -5.09
N THR A 94 4.43 -5.71 -6.23
CA THR A 94 5.15 -5.13 -7.37
C THR A 94 4.48 -5.43 -8.71
N SER A 95 4.85 -4.68 -9.74
CA SER A 95 4.48 -4.93 -11.13
C SER A 95 5.16 -6.21 -11.64
N GLN A 96 6.46 -6.35 -11.37
CA GLN A 96 7.29 -7.46 -11.78
C GLN A 96 8.05 -8.08 -10.60
N HIS A 97 8.55 -9.30 -10.78
CA HIS A 97 9.28 -9.99 -9.73
C HIS A 97 10.62 -9.30 -9.42
N ILE A 98 10.87 -8.97 -8.16
CA ILE A 98 12.18 -8.46 -7.70
C ILE A 98 13.12 -9.64 -7.49
N ALA A 99 14.33 -9.56 -8.04
CA ALA A 99 15.34 -10.61 -7.89
C ALA A 99 15.60 -10.94 -6.40
N THR A 100 15.66 -12.24 -6.08
CA THR A 100 15.85 -12.71 -4.70
C THR A 100 17.11 -12.14 -4.06
N ALA A 101 18.18 -11.95 -4.83
CA ALA A 101 19.43 -11.35 -4.35
C ALA A 101 19.26 -9.90 -3.87
N ILE A 102 18.39 -9.11 -4.51
CA ILE A 102 18.08 -7.74 -4.09
C ILE A 102 17.35 -7.77 -2.75
N ILE A 103 16.33 -8.62 -2.64
CA ILE A 103 15.58 -8.82 -1.38
C ILE A 103 16.52 -9.25 -0.26
N ASP A 104 17.34 -10.28 -0.50
CA ASP A 104 18.27 -10.78 0.49
C ASP A 104 19.27 -9.70 0.90
N TYR A 105 19.78 -8.89 -0.03
CA TYR A 105 20.62 -7.74 0.29
C TYR A 105 19.96 -6.81 1.31
N TYR A 106 18.71 -6.38 1.07
CA TYR A 106 17.99 -5.51 2.00
C TYR A 106 17.74 -6.20 3.35
N LEU A 107 17.42 -7.49 3.36
CA LEU A 107 17.18 -8.20 4.62
C LEU A 107 18.47 -8.40 5.44
N HIS A 108 19.65 -8.50 4.81
CA HIS A 108 20.93 -8.53 5.53
C HIS A 108 21.27 -7.19 6.18
N LEU A 109 20.66 -6.08 5.76
CA LEU A 109 20.82 -4.77 6.41
C LEU A 109 20.09 -4.66 7.75
N LEU A 110 19.28 -5.67 8.15
CA LEU A 110 18.57 -5.70 9.43
C LEU A 110 19.52 -6.17 10.55
N PRO A 111 20.09 -5.27 11.39
CA PRO A 111 21.07 -5.68 12.39
C PRO A 111 20.43 -6.58 13.44
N GLY A 112 21.08 -7.71 13.74
CA GLY A 112 20.63 -8.64 14.78
C GLY A 112 19.41 -9.49 14.42
N ILE A 113 18.95 -9.48 13.16
CA ILE A 113 17.81 -10.28 12.70
C ILE A 113 18.28 -11.30 11.66
N PRO A 114 18.21 -12.62 11.95
CA PRO A 114 18.57 -13.62 10.97
C PRO A 114 17.64 -13.59 9.75
N LEU A 115 18.22 -13.73 8.55
CA LEU A 115 17.51 -13.67 7.26
C LEU A 115 16.21 -14.49 7.25
N ARG A 116 16.24 -15.73 7.75
CA ARG A 116 15.06 -16.61 7.81
C ARG A 116 13.88 -16.00 8.56
N HIS A 117 14.15 -15.26 9.65
CA HIS A 117 13.13 -14.63 10.50
C HIS A 117 12.57 -13.35 9.88
N ALA A 118 13.37 -12.65 9.09
CA ALA A 118 12.88 -11.53 8.29
C ALA A 118 12.01 -12.04 7.13
N ARG A 119 12.47 -13.06 6.39
CA ARG A 119 11.72 -13.67 5.28
C ARG A 119 10.39 -14.30 5.72
N SER A 120 10.33 -14.95 6.88
CA SER A 120 9.07 -15.54 7.38
C SER A 120 7.99 -14.50 7.71
N ARG A 121 8.38 -13.24 7.91
CA ARG A 121 7.49 -12.10 8.18
C ARG A 121 7.36 -11.18 6.97
N MET A 122 7.63 -11.69 5.78
CA MET A 122 7.50 -10.95 4.53
C MET A 122 6.69 -11.76 3.51
N THR A 123 5.80 -11.09 2.80
CA THR A 123 5.05 -11.67 1.67
C THR A 123 5.31 -10.83 0.44
N LEU A 124 5.87 -11.44 -0.61
CA LEU A 124 6.08 -10.78 -1.91
C LEU A 124 4.99 -11.21 -2.88
N LEU A 125 4.33 -10.23 -3.50
CA LEU A 125 3.30 -10.42 -4.50
C LEU A 125 3.68 -9.66 -5.77
N SER A 126 3.46 -10.24 -6.95
CA SER A 126 3.76 -9.61 -8.23
C SER A 126 2.56 -9.68 -9.16
N CYS A 127 2.31 -8.61 -9.90
CA CYS A 127 1.28 -8.54 -10.94
C CYS A 127 1.69 -9.28 -12.22
N HIS A 128 2.99 -9.56 -12.38
CA HIS A 128 3.61 -10.11 -13.61
C HIS A 128 3.26 -9.29 -14.85
N ASP A 129 3.34 -7.96 -14.71
CA ASP A 129 2.86 -7.01 -15.70
C ASP A 129 3.86 -5.86 -15.86
N ALA A 130 4.55 -5.86 -17.00
CA ALA A 130 5.57 -4.88 -17.35
C ALA A 130 5.03 -3.62 -18.05
N SER A 131 3.70 -3.48 -18.21
CA SER A 131 3.10 -2.29 -18.85
C SER A 131 3.34 -1.01 -18.04
N ASP A 132 3.21 0.13 -18.69
CA ASP A 132 3.35 1.46 -18.08
C ASP A 132 2.12 1.92 -17.27
N ILE A 133 1.22 0.99 -16.98
CA ILE A 133 0.07 1.23 -16.11
C ILE A 133 0.56 1.36 -14.65
N PRO A 134 0.05 2.30 -13.85
CA PRO A 134 0.38 2.39 -12.43
C PRO A 134 0.13 1.06 -11.70
N LEU A 135 1.03 0.68 -10.79
CA LEU A 135 0.92 -0.56 -10.03
C LEU A 135 -0.42 -0.68 -9.29
N THR A 136 -0.90 0.41 -8.68
CA THR A 136 -2.18 0.38 -7.97
C THR A 136 -3.34 0.06 -8.93
N GLN A 137 -3.32 0.60 -10.14
CA GLN A 137 -4.32 0.26 -11.17
C GLN A 137 -4.21 -1.23 -11.55
N LYS A 138 -2.99 -1.74 -11.79
CA LYS A 138 -2.77 -3.18 -12.04
C LYS A 138 -3.35 -4.06 -10.94
N ILE A 139 -3.25 -3.65 -9.67
CA ILE A 139 -3.83 -4.37 -8.53
C ILE A 139 -5.37 -4.28 -8.56
N LEU A 140 -5.93 -3.10 -8.76
CA LEU A 140 -7.37 -2.86 -8.79
C LEU A 140 -8.08 -3.63 -9.91
N ASP A 141 -7.42 -3.84 -11.04
CA ASP A 141 -7.91 -4.62 -12.18
C ASP A 141 -7.87 -6.14 -11.93
N ARG A 142 -7.27 -6.57 -10.81
CA ARG A 142 -7.09 -8.00 -10.46
C ARG A 142 -7.77 -8.30 -9.12
N PRO A 143 -9.10 -8.57 -9.09
CA PRO A 143 -9.83 -8.86 -7.85
C PRO A 143 -9.21 -9.99 -7.02
N ARG A 144 -8.69 -11.04 -7.67
CA ARG A 144 -7.98 -12.14 -6.97
C ARG A 144 -6.71 -11.69 -6.26
N LEU A 145 -6.00 -10.70 -6.80
CA LEU A 145 -4.81 -10.13 -6.16
C LEU A 145 -5.21 -9.26 -4.96
N VAL A 146 -6.27 -8.45 -5.08
CA VAL A 146 -6.85 -7.70 -3.95
C VAL A 146 -7.23 -8.65 -2.81
N GLU A 147 -7.91 -9.75 -3.13
CA GLU A 147 -8.28 -10.76 -2.13
C GLU A 147 -7.07 -11.45 -1.50
N ARG A 148 -6.00 -11.67 -2.27
CA ARG A 148 -4.75 -12.24 -1.75
C ARG A 148 -4.02 -11.28 -0.82
N ILE A 149 -4.00 -9.98 -1.14
CA ILE A 149 -3.47 -8.94 -0.25
C ILE A 149 -4.31 -8.88 1.03
N ARG A 150 -5.64 -8.87 0.89
CA ARG A 150 -6.58 -8.86 2.03
C ARG A 150 -6.39 -10.06 2.94
N SER A 151 -6.18 -11.25 2.37
CA SER A 151 -5.94 -12.49 3.13
C SER A 151 -4.60 -12.51 3.86
N ALA A 152 -3.65 -11.67 3.45
CA ALA A 152 -2.38 -11.49 4.17
C ALA A 152 -2.49 -10.53 5.37
N ILE A 153 -3.63 -9.84 5.53
CA ILE A 153 -3.91 -8.96 6.66
C ILE A 153 -4.55 -9.79 7.78
N ALA A 154 -3.81 -9.99 8.87
CA ALA A 154 -4.32 -10.74 10.02
C ALA A 154 -5.32 -9.94 10.86
N ASP A 155 -5.09 -8.63 11.02
CA ASP A 155 -5.93 -7.70 11.79
C ASP A 155 -6.02 -6.36 11.03
N PRO A 156 -7.17 -6.04 10.40
CA PRO A 156 -7.36 -4.77 9.71
C PRO A 156 -7.23 -3.53 10.62
N GLU A 157 -7.48 -3.65 11.92
CA GLU A 157 -7.28 -2.55 12.89
C GLU A 157 -5.81 -2.33 13.22
N ALA A 158 -4.94 -3.27 12.87
CA ALA A 158 -3.50 -3.22 13.02
C ALA A 158 -2.77 -3.13 11.68
N ALA A 159 -3.44 -2.69 10.61
CA ALA A 159 -2.88 -2.66 9.27
C ALA A 159 -2.97 -1.28 8.62
N HIS A 160 -2.02 -0.99 7.74
CA HIS A 160 -2.07 0.20 6.90
C HIS A 160 -1.42 -0.06 5.53
N LEU A 161 -1.88 0.71 4.55
CA LEU A 161 -1.30 0.80 3.21
C LEU A 161 -0.28 1.94 3.18
N THR A 162 0.92 1.67 2.67
CA THR A 162 1.98 2.65 2.42
C THR A 162 2.28 2.68 0.94
N CYS A 163 2.34 3.88 0.36
CA CYS A 163 2.55 4.11 -1.06
C CYS A 163 3.69 5.09 -1.33
N PHE A 164 4.13 5.19 -2.59
CA PHE A 164 5.08 6.23 -2.99
C PHE A 164 4.38 7.59 -3.07
N ASN A 165 3.27 7.70 -3.79
CA ASN A 165 2.40 8.87 -3.81
C ASN A 165 0.94 8.48 -3.55
N SER A 166 0.22 9.34 -2.85
CA SER A 166 -1.19 9.13 -2.52
C SER A 166 -2.07 9.74 -3.61
N THR A 167 -2.73 8.92 -4.42
CA THR A 167 -3.67 9.38 -5.45
C THR A 167 -5.07 8.78 -5.25
N ALA A 168 -6.00 9.09 -6.16
CA ALA A 168 -7.32 8.48 -6.15
C ALA A 168 -7.25 6.94 -6.24
N LEU A 169 -6.24 6.39 -6.93
CA LEU A 169 -6.03 4.94 -7.04
C LEU A 169 -5.69 4.33 -5.67
N GLU A 170 -4.78 4.94 -4.90
CA GLU A 170 -4.41 4.47 -3.57
C GLU A 170 -5.57 4.58 -2.59
N ARG A 171 -6.42 5.61 -2.72
CA ARG A 171 -7.69 5.68 -1.97
C ARG A 171 -8.60 4.50 -2.31
N SER A 172 -8.83 4.23 -3.59
CA SER A 172 -9.66 3.09 -4.02
C SER A 172 -9.11 1.77 -3.50
N LEU A 173 -7.79 1.58 -3.53
CA LEU A 173 -7.17 0.38 -2.97
C LEU A 173 -7.32 0.31 -1.45
N ALA A 174 -7.11 1.40 -0.72
CA ALA A 174 -7.31 1.46 0.72
C ALA A 174 -8.75 1.08 1.12
N VAL A 175 -9.74 1.63 0.41
CA VAL A 175 -11.17 1.31 0.63
C VAL A 175 -11.47 -0.15 0.32
N ARG A 176 -10.92 -0.71 -0.77
CA ARG A 176 -11.11 -2.13 -1.11
C ARG A 176 -10.44 -3.08 -0.11
N LEU A 177 -9.29 -2.70 0.44
CA LEU A 177 -8.59 -3.48 1.47
C LEU A 177 -9.19 -3.29 2.87
N GLY A 178 -9.97 -2.23 3.08
CA GLY A 178 -10.57 -1.91 4.38
C GLY A 178 -9.56 -1.43 5.42
N ILE A 179 -8.44 -0.84 4.99
CA ILE A 179 -7.36 -0.35 5.86
C ILE A 179 -7.01 1.10 5.55
N PRO A 180 -6.52 1.89 6.52
CA PRO A 180 -6.08 3.25 6.26
C PRO A 180 -4.89 3.31 5.28
N LEU A 181 -4.83 4.40 4.51
CA LEU A 181 -3.68 4.80 3.72
C LEU A 181 -2.77 5.72 4.53
N TYR A 182 -1.55 5.29 4.84
CA TYR A 182 -0.50 6.14 5.39
C TYR A 182 0.05 7.05 4.29
N GLY A 183 -0.55 8.22 4.17
CA GLY A 183 -0.22 9.23 3.16
C GLY A 183 -1.13 10.45 3.28
N ASN A 184 -0.92 11.44 2.42
CA ASN A 184 -1.77 12.63 2.41
C ASN A 184 -3.13 12.30 1.79
N ASP A 185 -4.17 13.03 2.18
CA ASP A 185 -5.49 12.90 1.55
C ASP A 185 -5.37 13.25 0.05
N PRO A 186 -5.73 12.33 -0.88
CA PRO A 186 -5.67 12.62 -2.30
C PRO A 186 -6.51 13.81 -2.76
N GLN A 187 -7.53 14.22 -2.00
CA GLN A 187 -8.31 15.43 -2.28
C GLN A 187 -7.46 16.70 -2.18
N LEU A 188 -6.37 16.66 -1.42
CA LEU A 188 -5.46 17.79 -1.20
C LEU A 188 -4.29 17.82 -2.17
N ASN A 189 -4.21 16.89 -3.14
CA ASN A 189 -3.10 16.81 -4.09
C ASN A 189 -2.89 18.09 -4.91
N TYR A 190 -3.94 18.89 -5.13
CA TYR A 190 -3.84 20.16 -5.83
C TYR A 190 -2.86 21.14 -5.13
N LEU A 191 -2.73 21.07 -3.80
CA LEU A 191 -1.80 21.88 -3.01
C LEU A 191 -0.34 21.57 -3.33
N GLY A 192 -0.04 20.37 -3.84
CA GLY A 192 1.28 19.97 -4.30
C GLY A 192 1.66 20.54 -5.67
N THR A 193 0.72 21.15 -6.40
CA THR A 193 1.00 21.77 -7.69
C THR A 193 1.66 23.14 -7.52
N LYS A 194 2.37 23.62 -8.56
CA LYS A 194 2.95 24.98 -8.55
C LYS A 194 1.88 26.05 -8.29
N SER A 195 0.68 25.87 -8.84
CA SER A 195 -0.42 26.83 -8.70
C SER A 195 -1.02 26.78 -7.30
N GLY A 196 -1.40 25.58 -6.83
CA GLY A 196 -2.00 25.41 -5.50
C GLY A 196 -1.05 25.78 -4.37
N SER A 197 0.25 25.49 -4.52
CA SER A 197 1.26 25.95 -3.57
C SER A 197 1.34 27.48 -3.51
N ARG A 198 1.43 28.17 -4.66
CA ARG A 198 1.46 29.66 -4.68
C ARG A 198 0.21 30.29 -4.07
N GLU A 199 -0.95 29.69 -4.29
CA GLU A 199 -2.21 30.12 -3.69
C GLU A 199 -2.18 29.95 -2.17
N ALA A 200 -1.82 28.77 -1.67
CA ALA A 200 -1.70 28.51 -0.24
C ALA A 200 -0.68 29.44 0.45
N PHE A 201 0.48 29.69 -0.17
CA PHE A 201 1.45 30.66 0.36
C PHE A 201 0.89 32.09 0.38
N ARG A 202 0.15 32.50 -0.66
CA ARG A 202 -0.48 33.83 -0.68
C ARG A 202 -1.52 34.01 0.42
N GLU A 203 -2.27 32.95 0.74
CA GLU A 203 -3.24 32.96 1.84
C GLU A 203 -2.59 32.98 3.22
N ALA A 204 -1.39 32.38 3.35
CA ALA A 204 -0.65 32.31 4.61
C ALA A 204 0.12 33.60 4.97
N GLY A 205 0.37 34.49 4.00
CA GLY A 205 1.14 35.74 4.16
C GLY A 205 2.63 35.59 3.87
#